data_AF-A0A426R0J4-F1
#
_entry.id   AF-A0A426R0J4-F1
#
_cell.length_a   1.000
_cell.length_b   1.000
_cell.length_c   1.000
_cell.angle_alpha   90.00
_cell.angle_beta   90.00
_cell.angle_gamma   90.00
#
_symmetry.space_group_name_H-M   'P 1'
#
loop_
_entity.id
_entity.type
_entity.pdbx_description
1 polymer ?
#
loop_
_entity_poly.entity_id
_entity_poly.type
_entity_poly.pdbx_seq_one_letter_code
_entity_poly.pdbx_strand_id
1 'polypeptide(L)'
;MIKKVFAATALAVGATALTATPASADGIYDSPFTSENTERFVSAFDPAAYGPRGNDPIIISPYGTGQPIYSWSFHGQGQSWQVDPSGNAHLLRGISIPTGSSEGDVRGIAIYDPFTILDY
;
A
#
# COMPACT_ATOMS: atom_id res chain seq x y z
N MET A 1 -22.26 0.58 48.35
CA MET A 1 -21.98 -0.14 47.09
C MET A 1 -21.99 0.87 45.94
N ILE A 2 -20.84 1.41 45.50
CA ILE A 2 -20.82 2.55 44.54
C ILE A 2 -19.70 2.50 43.47
N LYS A 3 -19.12 1.33 43.20
CA LYS A 3 -17.91 1.22 42.35
C LYS A 3 -18.13 0.67 40.94
N LYS A 4 -19.38 0.58 40.43
CA LYS A 4 -19.66 -0.09 39.14
C LYS A 4 -20.18 0.80 38.01
N VAL A 5 -20.25 2.13 38.18
CA VAL A 5 -20.96 2.99 37.19
C VAL A 5 -20.03 3.78 36.26
N PHE A 6 -18.71 3.83 36.50
CA PHE A 6 -17.81 4.68 35.70
C PHE A 6 -17.28 4.07 34.39
N ALA A 7 -17.55 2.80 34.10
CA ALA A 7 -16.97 2.14 32.91
C ALA A 7 -17.79 2.35 31.61
N ALA A 8 -19.02 2.84 31.70
CA ALA A 8 -19.94 2.88 30.55
C ALA A 8 -19.79 4.11 29.64
N THR A 9 -19.18 5.21 30.12
CA THR A 9 -19.14 6.48 29.37
C THR A 9 -17.91 6.64 28.48
N ALA A 10 -16.86 5.84 28.66
CA ALA A 10 -15.65 5.93 27.83
C ALA A 10 -15.83 5.33 26.43
N LEU A 11 -16.81 4.43 26.23
CA LEU A 11 -17.01 3.73 24.97
C LEU A 11 -17.78 4.59 23.93
N ALA A 12 -18.57 5.57 24.38
CA ALA A 12 -19.42 6.36 23.49
C ALA A 12 -18.67 7.49 22.75
N VAL A 13 -17.55 7.98 23.29
CA VAL A 13 -16.74 9.03 22.64
C VAL A 13 -15.77 8.44 21.60
N GLY A 14 -15.48 7.13 21.68
CA GLY A 14 -14.59 6.45 20.73
C GLY A 14 -15.20 6.20 19.35
N ALA A 15 -16.53 6.16 19.23
CA ALA A 15 -17.19 5.77 17.98
C ALA A 15 -17.24 6.89 16.92
N THR A 16 -17.15 8.16 17.32
CA THR A 16 -17.22 9.29 16.37
C THR A 16 -15.86 9.70 15.80
N ALA A 17 -14.75 9.25 16.40
CA ALA A 17 -13.41 9.52 15.88
C ALA A 17 -13.01 8.57 14.72
N LEU A 18 -13.68 7.41 14.57
CA LEU A 18 -13.36 6.46 13.48
C LEU A 18 -13.97 6.83 12.12
N THR A 19 -14.81 7.87 12.04
CA THR A 19 -15.45 8.29 10.78
C THR A 19 -14.96 9.65 10.30
N ALA A 20 -13.96 10.25 10.96
CA ALA A 20 -13.32 11.42 10.42
C ALA A 20 -12.59 10.99 9.13
N THR A 21 -13.19 11.29 7.97
CA THR A 21 -12.47 11.30 6.71
C THR A 21 -11.23 12.15 6.92
N PRO A 22 -10.01 11.59 6.79
CA PRO A 22 -8.82 12.41 6.85
C PRO A 22 -8.98 13.51 5.79
N ALA A 23 -8.81 14.76 6.21
CA ALA A 23 -8.66 15.84 5.26
C ALA A 23 -7.42 15.50 4.43
N SER A 24 -7.63 15.03 3.21
CA SER A 24 -6.57 14.81 2.25
C SER A 24 -6.03 16.20 1.89
N ALA A 25 -4.80 16.51 2.31
CA ALA A 25 -4.04 17.55 1.64
C ALA A 25 -3.96 17.15 0.16
N ASP A 26 -4.06 18.13 -0.76
CA ASP A 26 -3.74 17.96 -2.19
C ASP A 26 -2.45 17.17 -2.27
N GLY A 27 -2.58 15.89 -2.59
CA GLY A 27 -1.50 14.92 -2.49
C GLY A 27 -1.07 14.56 -3.89
N ILE A 28 -0.01 13.76 -4.02
CA ILE A 28 0.40 13.16 -5.31
C ILE A 28 -0.77 12.49 -6.07
N TYR A 29 -1.88 12.19 -5.39
CA TYR A 29 -3.17 11.77 -5.95
C TYR A 29 -3.72 12.68 -7.05
N ASP A 30 -3.40 13.97 -7.07
CA ASP A 30 -3.92 14.93 -8.05
C ASP A 30 -3.05 15.06 -9.32
N SER A 31 -1.93 14.34 -9.37
CA SER A 31 -1.13 14.26 -10.59
C SER A 31 -1.84 13.37 -11.62
N PRO A 32 -1.97 13.80 -12.89
CA PRO A 32 -2.56 12.97 -13.95
C PRO A 32 -1.69 11.74 -14.28
N PHE A 33 -0.48 11.67 -13.73
CA PHE A 33 0.45 10.55 -13.89
C PHE A 33 0.40 9.56 -12.71
N THR A 34 -0.42 9.85 -11.70
CA THR A 34 -0.65 8.98 -10.56
C THR A 34 -1.91 8.16 -10.76
N SER A 35 -1.85 6.88 -10.42
CA SER A 35 -3.03 6.01 -10.40
C SER A 35 -2.92 4.97 -9.28
N GLU A 36 -4.07 4.56 -8.76
CA GLU A 36 -4.14 3.34 -7.97
C GLU A 36 -3.91 2.13 -8.90
N ASN A 37 -2.96 1.27 -8.54
CA ASN A 37 -2.52 0.13 -9.35
C ASN A 37 -2.59 -1.20 -8.56
N THR A 38 -3.34 -1.25 -7.47
CA THR A 38 -3.46 -2.42 -6.57
C THR A 38 -3.72 -3.71 -7.33
N GLU A 39 -4.64 -3.68 -8.30
CA GLU A 39 -5.02 -4.85 -9.10
C GLU A 39 -3.87 -5.42 -9.94
N ARG A 40 -2.80 -4.66 -10.21
CA ARG A 40 -1.62 -5.15 -10.94
C ARG A 40 -0.66 -5.95 -10.07
N PHE A 41 -0.79 -5.85 -8.75
CA PHE A 41 0.08 -6.56 -7.82
C PHE A 41 -0.60 -7.81 -7.28
N VAL A 42 0.21 -8.79 -6.92
CA VAL A 42 -0.20 -9.96 -6.14
C VAL A 42 0.67 -10.06 -4.90
N SER A 43 0.07 -10.30 -3.73
CA SER A 43 0.85 -10.47 -2.50
C SER A 43 1.71 -11.73 -2.58
N ALA A 44 2.96 -11.65 -2.08
CA ALA A 44 3.80 -12.85 -1.94
C ALA A 44 3.17 -13.95 -1.08
N PHE A 45 2.18 -13.61 -0.25
CA PHE A 45 1.48 -14.53 0.63
C PHE A 45 0.14 -15.03 0.05
N ASP A 46 -0.25 -14.53 -1.12
CA ASP A 46 -1.39 -15.04 -1.87
C ASP A 46 -0.94 -16.26 -2.72
N PRO A 47 -1.54 -17.45 -2.56
CA PRO A 47 -1.24 -18.61 -3.40
C PRO A 47 -1.34 -18.34 -4.91
N ALA A 48 -2.20 -17.39 -5.32
CA ALA A 48 -2.33 -17.00 -6.72
C ALA A 48 -1.03 -16.44 -7.31
N ALA A 49 -0.13 -15.88 -6.47
CA ALA A 49 1.18 -15.39 -6.89
C ALA A 49 2.06 -16.47 -7.51
N TYR A 50 1.81 -17.74 -7.20
CA TYR A 50 2.56 -18.89 -7.68
C TYR A 50 1.75 -19.77 -8.66
N GLY A 51 0.62 -19.23 -9.15
CA GLY A 51 -0.26 -19.92 -10.07
C GLY A 51 -0.88 -18.94 -11.07
N PRO A 52 -2.21 -18.70 -11.05
CA PRO A 52 -2.90 -17.89 -12.07
C PRO A 52 -2.37 -16.46 -12.24
N ARG A 53 -1.80 -15.86 -11.20
CA ARG A 53 -1.21 -14.51 -11.21
C ARG A 53 0.32 -14.56 -11.20
N GLY A 54 0.90 -15.64 -11.72
CA GLY A 54 2.35 -15.88 -11.73
C GLY A 54 3.18 -14.86 -12.51
N ASN A 55 2.55 -14.10 -13.41
CA ASN A 55 3.20 -13.04 -14.20
C ASN A 55 3.05 -11.65 -13.57
N ASP A 56 2.18 -11.50 -12.58
CA ASP A 56 1.92 -10.20 -11.96
C ASP A 56 3.08 -9.85 -11.01
N PRO A 57 3.47 -8.56 -10.93
CA PRO A 57 4.40 -8.06 -9.94
C PRO A 57 4.03 -8.51 -8.52
N ILE A 58 5.02 -9.02 -7.79
CA ILE A 58 4.83 -9.41 -6.38
C ILE A 58 4.93 -8.18 -5.51
N ILE A 59 4.07 -8.06 -4.50
CA ILE A 59 4.28 -7.14 -3.38
C ILE A 59 4.67 -7.89 -2.10
N ILE A 60 5.73 -7.42 -1.45
CA ILE A 60 6.16 -7.80 -0.11
C ILE A 60 5.92 -6.59 0.80
N SER A 61 4.81 -6.63 1.52
CA SER A 61 4.35 -5.54 2.38
C SER A 61 3.59 -6.12 3.57
N PRO A 62 3.65 -5.48 4.77
CA PRO A 62 2.78 -5.81 5.89
C PRO A 62 1.29 -5.76 5.53
N TYR A 63 0.93 -4.99 4.51
CA TYR A 63 -0.45 -4.78 4.07
C TYR A 63 -0.84 -5.62 2.85
N GLY A 64 0.14 -6.26 2.19
CA GLY A 64 -0.08 -6.98 0.93
C GLY A 64 -0.82 -6.12 -0.09
N THR A 65 -1.83 -6.71 -0.74
CA THR A 65 -2.79 -6.01 -1.63
C THR A 65 -4.08 -5.60 -0.91
N GLY A 66 -4.11 -5.68 0.43
CA GLY A 66 -5.25 -5.26 1.25
C GLY A 66 -5.30 -3.75 1.52
N GLN A 67 -4.24 -3.02 1.16
CA GLN A 67 -4.19 -1.56 1.13
C GLN A 67 -3.90 -1.08 -0.29
N PRO A 68 -4.47 0.07 -0.71
CA PRO A 68 -4.23 0.63 -2.02
C PRO A 68 -2.73 0.82 -2.30
N ILE A 69 -2.31 0.41 -3.48
CA ILE A 69 -0.97 0.66 -4.01
C ILE A 69 -1.10 1.74 -5.07
N TYR A 70 -0.37 2.82 -4.90
CA TYR A 70 -0.36 3.91 -5.86
C TYR A 70 0.94 3.91 -6.62
N SER A 71 0.88 4.35 -7.88
CA SER A 71 2.06 4.48 -8.72
C SER A 71 1.99 5.77 -9.51
N TRP A 72 3.13 6.44 -9.60
CA TRP A 72 3.39 7.53 -10.53
C TRP A 72 4.26 7.01 -11.66
N SER A 73 3.97 7.38 -12.91
CA SER A 73 4.86 7.10 -14.03
C SER A 73 4.85 8.18 -15.11
N PHE A 74 6.05 8.61 -15.52
CA PHE A 74 6.25 9.58 -16.58
C PHE A 74 7.56 9.32 -17.33
N HIS A 75 7.52 9.28 -18.66
CA HIS A 75 8.69 9.03 -19.54
C HIS A 75 9.59 7.86 -19.12
N GLY A 76 8.99 6.73 -18.72
CA GLY A 76 9.72 5.52 -18.32
C GLY A 76 10.32 5.59 -16.91
N GLN A 77 10.14 6.70 -16.20
CA GLN A 77 10.37 6.78 -14.76
C GLN A 77 9.08 6.44 -14.04
N GLY A 78 9.22 5.89 -12.84
CA GLY A 78 8.07 5.62 -12.01
C GLY A 78 8.45 5.23 -10.60
N GLN A 79 7.48 5.40 -9.71
CA GLN A 79 7.61 5.06 -8.31
C GLN A 79 6.26 4.55 -7.82
N SER A 80 6.27 3.56 -6.93
CA SER A 80 5.06 3.09 -6.27
C SER A 80 5.17 3.26 -4.76
N TRP A 81 4.04 3.40 -4.08
CA TRP A 81 3.97 3.53 -2.63
C TRP A 81 2.69 2.90 -2.08
N GLN A 82 2.70 2.63 -0.78
CA GLN A 82 1.50 2.32 0.00
C GLN A 82 1.38 3.32 1.14
N VAL A 83 0.14 3.59 1.56
CA VAL A 83 -0.12 4.43 2.72
C VAL A 83 -0.34 3.54 3.94
N ASP A 84 0.39 3.83 5.02
CA ASP A 84 0.22 3.13 6.28
C ASP A 84 -1.11 3.55 6.98
N PRO A 85 -1.57 2.82 8.01
CA PRO A 85 -2.78 3.21 8.75
C PRO A 85 -2.72 4.57 9.44
N SER A 86 -1.54 5.19 9.56
CA SER A 86 -1.33 6.52 10.12
C SER A 86 -1.39 7.63 9.06
N GLY A 87 -1.52 7.28 7.77
CA GLY A 87 -1.56 8.21 6.66
C GLY A 87 -0.21 8.50 6.01
N ASN A 88 0.88 7.83 6.41
CA ASN A 88 2.21 8.05 5.83
C ASN A 88 2.37 7.26 4.53
N ALA A 89 2.82 7.92 3.47
CA ALA A 89 3.16 7.27 2.21
C ALA A 89 4.56 6.67 2.26
N HIS A 90 4.66 5.34 2.15
CA HIS A 90 5.91 4.60 2.17
C HIS A 90 6.28 4.08 0.78
N LEU A 91 7.53 4.32 0.39
CA LEU A 91 8.07 3.88 -0.88
C LEU A 91 8.00 2.34 -1.02
N LEU A 92 7.62 1.86 -2.21
CA LEU A 92 7.85 0.49 -2.62
C LEU A 92 9.12 0.40 -3.47
N ARG A 93 10.15 -0.25 -2.94
CA ARG A 93 11.42 -0.50 -3.63
C ARG A 93 11.22 -1.60 -4.66
N GLY A 94 11.55 -1.31 -5.92
CA GLY A 94 11.49 -2.28 -7.01
C GLY A 94 12.74 -3.16 -7.08
N ILE A 95 12.55 -4.48 -7.19
CA ILE A 95 13.57 -5.45 -7.57
C ILE A 95 13.04 -6.21 -8.79
N SER A 96 13.88 -6.38 -9.81
CA SER A 96 13.55 -7.21 -10.97
C SER A 96 14.28 -8.54 -10.86
N ILE A 97 13.54 -9.65 -10.83
CA ILE A 97 14.13 -11.00 -10.87
C ILE A 97 14.01 -11.55 -12.30
N PRO A 98 15.12 -11.97 -12.94
CA PRO A 98 15.06 -12.73 -14.18
C PRO A 98 14.29 -14.04 -13.98
N THR A 99 13.30 -14.27 -14.82
CA THR A 99 12.39 -15.44 -14.81
C THR A 99 12.59 -16.37 -16.00
N GLY A 100 13.49 -16.02 -16.90
CA GLY A 100 13.79 -16.79 -18.10
C GLY A 100 15.22 -16.56 -18.59
N SER A 101 15.49 -17.02 -19.82
CA SER A 101 16.80 -16.89 -20.46
C SER A 101 17.00 -15.57 -21.21
N SER A 102 15.97 -14.72 -21.28
CA SER A 102 16.05 -13.39 -21.93
C SER A 102 16.10 -12.27 -20.89
N GLU A 103 16.74 -11.15 -21.26
CA GLU A 103 16.82 -9.93 -20.46
C GLU A 103 15.43 -9.31 -20.17
N GLY A 104 14.44 -9.59 -21.04
CA GLY A 104 13.08 -9.06 -20.91
C GLY A 104 12.16 -9.89 -20.02
N ASP A 105 12.52 -11.14 -19.71
CA ASP A 105 11.71 -12.02 -18.89
C ASP A 105 11.95 -11.71 -17.42
N VAL A 106 11.41 -10.61 -16.92
CA VAL A 106 11.51 -10.23 -15.51
C VAL A 106 10.16 -10.26 -14.83
N ARG A 107 10.16 -10.72 -13.57
CA ARG A 107 9.04 -10.48 -12.67
C ARG A 107 9.46 -9.45 -11.63
N GLY A 108 8.72 -8.36 -11.59
CA GLY A 108 8.93 -7.29 -10.62
C GLY A 108 8.53 -7.72 -9.20
N ILE A 109 9.29 -7.26 -8.22
CA ILE A 109 8.98 -7.34 -6.79
C ILE A 109 9.00 -5.93 -6.23
N ALA A 110 7.89 -5.52 -5.64
CA ALA A 110 7.75 -4.27 -4.91
C ALA A 110 7.85 -4.56 -3.41
N ILE A 111 8.84 -3.97 -2.74
CA ILE A 111 9.12 -4.19 -1.31
C ILE A 111 8.79 -2.92 -0.54
N TYR A 112 7.93 -3.05 0.46
CA TYR A 112 7.59 -1.96 1.36
C TYR A 112 8.81 -1.50 2.15
N ASP A 113 9.16 -0.22 2.03
CA ASP A 113 10.23 0.44 2.78
C ASP A 113 9.65 1.19 3.99
N PRO A 114 9.73 0.62 5.21
CA PRO A 114 9.15 1.24 6.40
C PRO A 114 9.93 2.49 6.86
N PHE A 115 11.10 2.76 6.29
CA PHE A 115 11.98 3.84 6.73
C PHE A 115 11.92 5.06 5.80
N THR A 116 11.56 4.85 4.54
CA THR A 116 11.44 5.94 3.56
C THR A 116 9.99 6.39 3.45
N ILE A 117 9.68 7.48 4.13
CA ILE A 117 8.42 8.21 3.95
C ILE A 117 8.60 9.19 2.79
N LEU A 118 7.60 9.25 1.93
CA LEU A 118 7.51 10.21 0.83
C LEU A 118 6.99 11.54 1.37
N ASP A 119 7.86 12.53 1.42
CA ASP A 119 7.63 13.88 1.92
C ASP A 119 7.50 14.87 0.75
N TYR A 120 6.34 14.84 0.09
CA TYR A 120 6.02 15.76 -1.00
C TYR A 120 4.85 16.66 -0.61
#